data_AF-A0A6M4GYJ5-F1
#
_entry.id   AF-A0A6M4GYJ5-F1
#
_cell.length_a   1.000
_cell.length_b   1.000
_cell.length_c   1.000
_cell.angle_alpha   90.00
_cell.angle_beta   90.00
_cell.angle_gamma   90.00
#
_symmetry.space_group_name_H-M   'P 1'
#
loop_
_entity.id
_entity.type
_entity.pdbx_description
1 polymer ?
#
loop_
_entity_poly.entity_id
_entity_poly.type
_entity_poly.pdbx_seq_one_letter_code
_entity_poly.pdbx_strand_id
1 'polypeptide(L)'
;MPPPERHQQVLLFALEAALGRFVRFYAAIFIGLGGFVLALAWTMGPQQLVEAHRYSKLTAKADAKIVERWVALEWKPKDAERAPDWRNVAKATPCVVVEYDGAWGSQQRAFCGTRFPFNREYRLHELSELAPGVAFAWSRDARGLLATEVRMAPELRAYLAQKPPIPPAFPSISGARTALELLQLENAQPVERTIRGWSSQDVAFPLAVDPDDPAQSWPQRFIANRLAEPRPWLAAIVAGAFGLAIYTPGMLLLFSGLPPLTRVLMAVIPLLALPWWGEHLPRSIAKLNEDFGEVIEDMVGDIDRLGRLTATDPGEALMASGERIVFDPVVAPYAQTFGRLALKAPASPAASTDEAFGALHAVVAAQARTWSASDRQALFANLTAEKQRSLYDAGLAFVPLAAEAVAAPGEDEPTRLAARAFLSEWVTQPVLEPHPGDAAFATRVAIYRALQRSPVPVIANPAGWIADRATEASKKR
;
A
#
# COMPACT_ATOMS: atom_id res chain seq x y z
N MET A 1 51.78 -27.94 -52.41
CA MET A 1 50.41 -27.42 -52.51
C MET A 1 49.51 -28.27 -51.61
N PRO A 2 48.97 -27.73 -50.51
CA PRO A 2 48.01 -28.48 -49.70
C PRO A 2 46.67 -28.60 -50.46
N PRO A 3 45.92 -29.71 -50.29
CA PRO A 3 44.71 -29.97 -51.06
C PRO A 3 43.59 -28.97 -50.69
N PRO A 4 42.87 -28.41 -51.68
CA PRO A 4 41.82 -27.39 -51.47
C PRO A 4 40.58 -27.89 -50.71
N GLU A 5 40.45 -29.20 -50.43
CA GLU A 5 39.25 -29.79 -49.83
C GLU A 5 39.10 -29.52 -48.32
N ARG A 6 40.18 -29.30 -47.57
CA ARG A 6 40.09 -29.05 -46.11
C ARG A 6 39.45 -27.71 -45.77
N HIS A 7 39.66 -26.68 -46.58
CA HIS A 7 39.08 -25.35 -46.33
C HIS A 7 37.57 -25.32 -46.61
N GLN A 8 37.09 -26.06 -47.60
CA GLN A 8 35.66 -26.17 -47.90
C GLN A 8 34.89 -26.94 -46.83
N GLN A 9 35.45 -28.02 -46.29
CA GLN A 9 34.82 -28.77 -45.20
C GLN A 9 34.71 -27.95 -43.91
N VAL A 10 35.76 -27.20 -43.53
CA VAL A 10 35.72 -26.34 -42.33
C VAL A 10 34.72 -25.19 -42.48
N LEU A 11 34.58 -24.61 -43.68
CA LEU A 11 33.58 -23.58 -43.98
C LEU A 11 32.15 -24.13 -43.91
N LEU A 12 31.90 -25.33 -44.44
CA LEU A 12 30.60 -26.01 -44.35
C LEU A 12 30.23 -26.32 -42.89
N PHE A 13 31.14 -26.87 -42.10
CA PHE A 13 30.90 -27.13 -40.67
C PHE A 13 30.66 -25.84 -39.87
N ALA A 14 31.40 -24.77 -40.15
CA ALA A 14 31.19 -23.48 -39.49
C ALA A 14 29.85 -22.85 -39.88
N LEU A 15 29.45 -22.97 -41.15
CA LEU A 15 28.15 -22.49 -41.65
C LEU A 15 26.99 -23.28 -41.04
N GLU A 16 27.08 -24.61 -40.96
CA GLU A 16 26.09 -25.47 -40.30
C GLU A 16 25.97 -25.18 -38.80
N ALA A 17 27.10 -24.98 -38.11
CA ALA A 17 27.10 -24.63 -36.70
C ALA A 17 26.55 -23.22 -36.42
N ALA A 18 26.77 -22.27 -37.32
CA ALA A 18 26.23 -20.92 -37.23
C ALA A 18 24.73 -20.89 -37.57
N LEU A 19 24.32 -21.56 -38.65
CA LEU A 19 22.92 -21.68 -39.06
C LEU A 19 22.11 -22.44 -38.01
N GLY A 20 22.66 -23.52 -37.44
CA GLY A 20 22.04 -24.27 -36.34
C GLY A 20 21.86 -23.42 -35.08
N ARG A 21 22.83 -22.55 -34.74
CA ARG A 21 22.70 -21.59 -33.63
C ARG A 21 21.63 -20.53 -33.91
N PHE A 22 21.59 -20.01 -35.13
CA PHE A 22 20.58 -19.04 -35.55
C PHE A 22 19.17 -19.65 -35.50
N VAL A 23 18.97 -20.84 -36.07
CA VAL A 23 17.69 -21.57 -36.05
C VAL A 23 17.22 -21.84 -34.62
N ARG A 24 18.12 -22.26 -33.71
CA ARG A 24 17.80 -22.46 -32.30
C ARG A 24 17.42 -21.16 -31.59
N PHE A 25 18.10 -20.05 -31.90
CA PHE A 25 17.79 -18.74 -31.32
C PHE A 25 16.39 -18.26 -31.73
N TYR A 26 16.04 -18.32 -33.01
CA TYR A 26 14.70 -17.97 -33.47
C TYR A 26 13.64 -18.91 -32.90
N ALA A 27 13.90 -20.22 -32.89
CA ALA A 27 13.00 -21.19 -32.27
C ALA A 27 12.74 -20.84 -30.79
N ALA A 28 13.76 -20.47 -30.04
CA ALA A 28 13.62 -20.04 -28.65
C ALA A 28 12.75 -18.79 -28.49
N ILE A 29 12.86 -17.80 -29.39
CA ILE A 29 11.99 -16.61 -29.39
C ILE A 29 10.53 -16.99 -29.62
N PHE A 30 10.25 -17.80 -30.66
CA PHE A 30 8.89 -18.25 -30.96
C PHE A 30 8.30 -19.09 -29.82
N ILE A 31 9.08 -20.00 -29.24
CA ILE A 31 8.65 -20.82 -28.10
C ILE A 31 8.39 -19.94 -26.88
N GLY A 32 9.27 -18.96 -26.59
CA GLY A 32 9.13 -18.05 -25.45
C GLY A 32 7.89 -17.17 -25.57
N LEU A 33 7.69 -16.52 -26.70
CA LEU A 33 6.53 -15.66 -26.95
C LEU A 33 5.23 -16.48 -26.99
N GLY A 34 5.22 -17.58 -27.74
CA GLY A 34 4.05 -18.46 -27.83
C GLY A 34 3.70 -19.07 -26.47
N GLY A 35 4.70 -19.52 -25.72
CA GLY A 35 4.54 -20.02 -24.35
C GLY A 35 3.95 -18.97 -23.42
N PHE A 36 4.47 -17.73 -23.43
CA PHE A 36 3.93 -16.65 -22.63
C PHE A 36 2.45 -16.36 -22.94
N VAL A 37 2.09 -16.24 -24.22
CA VAL A 37 0.69 -16.01 -24.63
C VAL A 37 -0.21 -17.19 -24.24
N LEU A 38 0.29 -18.41 -24.37
CA LEU A 38 -0.42 -19.62 -23.94
C LEU A 38 -0.65 -19.65 -22.42
N ALA A 39 0.32 -19.19 -21.62
CA ALA A 39 0.13 -19.03 -20.19
C ALA A 39 -0.97 -18.00 -19.87
N LEU A 40 -0.99 -16.86 -20.56
CA LEU A 40 -2.08 -15.87 -20.42
C LEU A 40 -3.44 -16.46 -20.81
N ALA A 41 -3.51 -17.24 -21.87
CA ALA A 41 -4.73 -17.92 -22.28
C ALA A 41 -5.24 -18.89 -21.20
N TRP A 42 -4.33 -19.55 -20.50
CA TRP A 42 -4.65 -20.43 -19.38
C TRP A 42 -5.21 -19.67 -18.17
N THR A 43 -4.55 -18.59 -17.76
CA THR A 43 -4.99 -17.77 -16.62
C THR A 43 -6.35 -17.11 -16.89
N MET A 44 -6.62 -16.69 -18.12
CA MET A 44 -7.89 -16.06 -18.52
C MET A 44 -9.08 -17.03 -18.65
N GLY A 45 -8.85 -18.33 -18.78
CA GLY A 45 -9.93 -19.30 -19.07
C GLY A 45 -9.89 -20.53 -18.15
N PRO A 46 -9.14 -21.58 -18.49
CA PRO A 46 -9.09 -22.83 -17.72
C PRO A 46 -8.83 -22.65 -16.22
N GLN A 47 -7.92 -21.75 -15.83
CA GLN A 47 -7.63 -21.52 -14.41
C GLN A 47 -8.87 -21.04 -13.64
N GLN A 48 -9.70 -20.19 -14.25
CA GLN A 48 -10.94 -19.71 -13.62
C GLN A 48 -11.96 -20.83 -13.37
N LEU A 49 -11.94 -21.90 -14.20
CA LEU A 49 -12.76 -23.09 -13.94
C LEU A 49 -12.24 -23.90 -12.76
N VAL A 50 -10.92 -24.05 -12.66
CA VAL A 50 -10.27 -24.74 -11.53
C VAL A 50 -10.53 -23.98 -10.23
N GLU A 51 -10.41 -22.66 -10.24
CA GLU A 51 -10.71 -21.80 -9.10
C GLU A 51 -12.20 -21.83 -8.73
N ALA A 52 -13.11 -21.75 -9.71
CA ALA A 52 -14.54 -21.88 -9.45
C ALA A 52 -14.89 -23.23 -8.82
N HIS A 53 -14.26 -24.32 -9.26
CA HIS A 53 -14.43 -25.63 -8.63
C HIS A 53 -13.87 -25.65 -7.20
N ARG A 54 -12.70 -25.05 -6.96
CA ARG A 54 -12.14 -24.90 -5.61
C ARG A 54 -13.07 -24.12 -4.69
N TYR A 55 -13.61 -22.99 -5.15
CA TYR A 55 -14.52 -22.15 -4.38
C TYR A 55 -15.88 -22.82 -4.14
N SER A 56 -16.32 -23.75 -5.01
CA SER A 56 -17.57 -24.49 -4.80
C SER A 56 -17.56 -25.38 -3.55
N LYS A 57 -16.37 -25.72 -3.03
CA LYS A 57 -16.21 -26.49 -1.78
C LYS A 57 -16.36 -25.63 -0.52
N LEU A 58 -16.21 -24.31 -0.64
CA LEU A 58 -16.31 -23.35 0.46
C LEU A 58 -17.77 -23.11 0.84
N THR A 59 -18.37 -24.09 1.49
CA THR A 59 -19.82 -24.13 1.78
C THR A 59 -20.16 -23.61 3.17
N ALA A 60 -19.21 -23.64 4.10
CA ALA A 60 -19.41 -23.13 5.45
C ALA A 60 -19.05 -21.64 5.54
N LYS A 61 -19.59 -20.96 6.55
CA LYS A 61 -19.33 -19.54 6.84
C LYS A 61 -18.79 -19.39 8.26
N ALA A 62 -17.81 -18.52 8.42
CA ALA A 62 -17.29 -18.14 9.72
C ALA A 62 -17.05 -16.62 9.77
N ASP A 63 -17.30 -16.02 10.93
CA ASP A 63 -16.93 -14.64 11.19
C ASP A 63 -15.52 -14.63 11.80
N ALA A 64 -14.58 -13.99 11.11
CA ALA A 64 -13.21 -13.94 11.57
C ALA A 64 -12.89 -12.62 12.26
N LYS A 65 -11.99 -12.69 13.24
CA LYS A 65 -11.43 -11.56 13.96
C LYS A 65 -9.99 -11.33 13.50
N ILE A 66 -9.66 -10.09 13.11
CA ILE A 66 -8.28 -9.72 12.76
C ILE A 66 -7.43 -9.64 14.04
N VAL A 67 -6.48 -10.55 14.19
CA VAL A 67 -5.57 -10.62 15.36
C VAL A 67 -4.22 -9.96 15.11
N GLU A 68 -3.70 -10.02 13.89
CA GLU A 68 -2.51 -9.27 13.47
C GLU A 68 -2.77 -8.52 12.18
N ARG A 69 -2.01 -7.44 11.97
CA ARG A 69 -2.10 -6.61 10.76
C ARG A 69 -0.85 -5.77 10.58
N TRP A 70 -0.38 -5.67 9.35
CA TRP A 70 0.77 -4.86 9.00
C TRP A 70 0.75 -4.53 7.51
N VAL A 71 1.59 -3.58 7.10
CA VAL A 71 1.98 -3.42 5.71
C VAL A 71 3.37 -4.03 5.54
N ALA A 72 3.48 -5.05 4.69
CA ALA A 72 4.75 -5.60 4.27
C ALA A 72 5.41 -4.64 3.29
N LEU A 73 6.58 -4.11 3.66
CA LEU A 73 7.36 -3.21 2.82
C LEU A 73 8.47 -4.02 2.14
N GLU A 74 8.30 -4.21 0.84
CA GLU A 74 9.19 -4.95 -0.02
C GLU A 74 10.16 -3.99 -0.71
N TRP A 75 11.44 -4.33 -0.66
CA TRP A 75 12.50 -3.60 -1.32
C TRP A 75 13.69 -4.52 -1.53
N LYS A 76 14.36 -4.45 -2.69
CA LYS A 76 15.58 -5.22 -2.93
C LYS A 76 16.81 -4.29 -2.90
N PRO A 77 17.94 -4.74 -2.34
CA PRO A 77 19.16 -3.95 -2.30
C PRO A 77 19.66 -3.44 -3.66
N LYS A 78 19.49 -4.22 -4.72
CA LYS A 78 19.91 -3.84 -6.08
C LYS A 78 19.09 -2.69 -6.67
N ASP A 79 17.84 -2.53 -6.23
CA ASP A 79 16.97 -1.46 -6.71
C ASP A 79 17.45 -0.08 -6.23
N ALA A 80 18.21 -0.05 -5.14
CA ALA A 80 18.83 1.16 -4.58
C ALA A 80 19.80 1.86 -5.54
N GLU A 81 20.43 1.11 -6.44
CA GLU A 81 21.36 1.64 -7.42
C GLU A 81 20.62 2.28 -8.61
N ARG A 82 19.38 1.85 -8.85
CA ARG A 82 18.56 2.23 -10.01
C ARG A 82 17.73 3.49 -9.77
N ALA A 83 17.38 3.77 -8.52
CA ALA A 83 16.60 4.94 -8.15
C ALA A 83 17.22 5.69 -6.97
N PRO A 84 17.38 7.02 -7.06
CA PRO A 84 17.88 7.80 -5.93
C PRO A 84 16.90 7.75 -4.73
N ASP A 85 15.59 7.68 -5.00
CA ASP A 85 14.56 7.52 -3.98
C ASP A 85 14.13 6.05 -3.88
N TRP A 86 14.38 5.46 -2.71
CA TRP A 86 14.00 4.07 -2.40
C TRP A 86 12.50 3.83 -2.52
N ARG A 87 11.66 4.85 -2.38
CA ARG A 87 10.20 4.76 -2.53
C ARG A 87 9.73 4.52 -3.95
N ASN A 88 10.55 4.86 -4.95
CA ASN A 88 10.21 4.62 -6.35
C ASN A 88 10.26 3.13 -6.70
N VAL A 89 10.99 2.35 -5.91
CA VAL A 89 11.21 0.91 -6.13
C VAL A 89 10.61 0.05 -5.03
N ALA A 90 10.26 0.64 -3.88
CA ALA A 90 9.58 -0.08 -2.82
C ALA A 90 8.11 -0.35 -3.15
N LYS A 91 7.64 -1.52 -2.74
CA LYS A 91 6.23 -1.90 -2.85
C LYS A 91 5.69 -2.18 -1.45
N ALA A 92 4.41 -1.88 -1.24
CA ALA A 92 3.69 -2.11 -0.02
C ALA A 92 2.54 -3.08 -0.26
N THR A 93 2.45 -4.09 0.59
CA THR A 93 1.41 -5.12 0.53
C THR A 93 0.75 -5.21 1.90
N PRO A 94 -0.54 -4.88 2.04
CA PRO A 94 -1.22 -4.97 3.32
C PRO A 94 -1.50 -6.43 3.67
N CYS A 95 -1.28 -6.82 4.91
CA CYS A 95 -1.45 -8.19 5.38
C CYS A 95 -2.21 -8.21 6.71
N VAL A 96 -2.99 -9.27 6.91
CA VAL A 96 -3.68 -9.56 8.16
C VAL A 96 -3.52 -11.03 8.52
N VAL A 97 -3.56 -11.33 9.82
CA VAL A 97 -3.87 -12.66 10.33
C VAL A 97 -5.24 -12.58 10.96
N VAL A 98 -6.11 -13.52 10.59
CA VAL A 98 -7.44 -13.64 11.17
C VAL A 98 -7.57 -14.95 11.92
N GLU A 99 -8.33 -14.90 13.01
CA GLU A 99 -8.73 -16.06 13.81
C GLU A 99 -10.24 -16.27 13.65
N TYR A 100 -10.66 -17.51 13.51
CA TYR A 100 -12.07 -17.86 13.35
C TYR A 100 -12.34 -19.24 13.94
N ASP A 101 -13.55 -19.39 14.49
CA ASP A 101 -14.00 -20.61 15.14
C ASP A 101 -15.10 -21.29 14.31
N GLY A 102 -15.18 -22.61 14.43
CA GLY A 102 -16.28 -23.41 13.90
C GLY A 102 -16.39 -24.76 14.60
N ALA A 103 -17.21 -25.67 14.06
CA ALA A 103 -17.31 -27.04 14.56
C ALA A 103 -15.97 -27.80 14.51
N TRP A 104 -15.03 -27.31 13.70
CA TRP A 104 -13.66 -27.78 13.54
C TRP A 104 -12.65 -27.13 14.50
N GLY A 105 -13.09 -26.34 15.48
CA GLY A 105 -12.23 -25.62 16.42
C GLY A 105 -11.72 -24.28 15.89
N SER A 106 -10.77 -23.68 16.64
CA SER A 106 -10.13 -22.41 16.29
C SER A 106 -9.10 -22.61 15.19
N GLN A 107 -9.13 -21.73 14.19
CA GLN A 107 -8.23 -21.72 13.04
C GLN A 107 -7.65 -20.32 12.86
N GLN A 108 -6.46 -20.26 12.26
CA GLN A 108 -5.83 -19.00 11.85
C GLN A 108 -5.46 -19.03 10.38
N ARG A 109 -5.63 -17.89 9.70
CA ARG A 109 -5.21 -17.73 8.32
C ARG A 109 -4.63 -16.35 8.10
N ALA A 110 -3.56 -16.26 7.32
CA ALA A 110 -3.04 -14.99 6.85
C ALA A 110 -3.55 -14.67 5.46
N PHE A 111 -3.87 -13.39 5.26
CA PHE A 111 -4.24 -12.84 3.97
C PHE A 111 -3.36 -11.63 3.67
N CYS A 112 -2.64 -11.67 2.55
CA CYS A 112 -1.91 -10.52 2.04
C CYS A 112 -2.54 -10.04 0.74
N GLY A 113 -2.79 -8.74 0.66
CA GLY A 113 -3.60 -8.11 -0.36
C GLY A 113 -2.81 -7.60 -1.56
N THR A 114 -3.38 -6.57 -2.18
CA THR A 114 -2.86 -5.96 -3.40
C THR A 114 -1.55 -5.25 -3.11
N ARG A 115 -0.53 -5.61 -3.89
CA ARG A 115 0.78 -4.95 -3.91
C ARG A 115 0.68 -3.60 -4.62
N PHE A 116 1.07 -2.52 -3.94
CA PHE A 116 1.05 -1.16 -4.46
C PHE A 116 2.43 -0.51 -4.39
N PRO A 117 2.75 0.46 -5.26
CA PRO A 117 3.93 1.31 -5.07
C PRO A 117 3.86 2.02 -3.72
N PHE A 118 4.95 1.95 -2.94
CA PHE A 118 5.04 2.68 -1.67
C PHE A 118 5.58 4.09 -1.90
N ASN A 119 4.77 4.89 -2.60
CA ASN A 119 5.12 6.26 -2.93
C ASN A 119 4.86 7.21 -1.74
N ARG A 120 5.15 8.50 -1.95
CA ARG A 120 5.00 9.54 -0.90
C ARG A 120 3.55 9.87 -0.54
N GLU A 121 2.61 9.52 -1.43
CA GLU A 121 1.17 9.70 -1.21
C GLU A 121 0.57 8.51 -0.46
N TYR A 122 1.33 7.41 -0.30
CA TYR A 122 0.87 6.23 0.43
C TYR A 122 0.76 6.53 1.93
N ARG A 123 -0.46 6.86 2.36
CA ARG A 123 -0.78 7.10 3.76
C ARG A 123 -1.24 5.81 4.43
N LEU A 124 -0.41 5.25 5.31
CA LEU A 124 -0.73 4.00 6.01
C LEU A 124 -2.11 4.05 6.68
N HIS A 125 -2.41 5.15 7.37
CA HIS A 125 -3.64 5.31 8.16
C HIS A 125 -4.92 5.38 7.30
N GLU A 126 -4.83 5.56 5.98
CA GLU A 126 -5.97 5.61 5.06
C GLU A 126 -6.32 4.25 4.44
N LEU A 127 -5.45 3.26 4.63
CA LEU A 127 -5.67 1.90 4.15
C LEU A 127 -6.93 1.31 4.78
N SER A 128 -7.87 0.89 3.93
CA SER A 128 -9.20 0.37 4.32
C SER A 128 -9.57 -0.93 3.63
N GLU A 129 -8.79 -1.39 2.66
CA GLU A 129 -9.00 -2.66 1.95
C GLU A 129 -7.68 -3.42 1.75
N LEU A 130 -7.74 -4.75 1.81
CA LEU A 130 -6.65 -5.64 1.40
C LEU A 130 -6.64 -5.78 -0.13
N ALA A 131 -7.81 -6.02 -0.68
CA ALA A 131 -8.08 -6.19 -2.10
C ALA A 131 -9.48 -5.62 -2.37
N PRO A 132 -9.87 -5.36 -3.63
CA PRO A 132 -11.17 -4.75 -3.93
C PRO A 132 -12.33 -5.44 -3.19
N GLY A 133 -12.96 -4.71 -2.27
CA GLY A 133 -14.08 -5.17 -1.44
C GLY A 133 -13.72 -6.11 -0.28
N VAL A 134 -12.45 -6.44 -0.06
CA VAL A 134 -11.98 -7.18 1.12
C VAL A 134 -11.48 -6.18 2.14
N ALA A 135 -12.24 -6.01 3.22
CA ALA A 135 -11.96 -4.95 4.17
C ALA A 135 -10.63 -5.13 4.93
N PHE A 136 -10.05 -4.00 5.30
CA PHE A 136 -8.89 -3.88 6.17
C PHE A 136 -9.16 -2.79 7.21
N ALA A 137 -8.73 -3.02 8.45
CA ALA A 137 -8.81 -1.99 9.48
C ALA A 137 -7.59 -2.07 10.38
N TRP A 138 -7.00 -0.93 10.73
CA TRP A 138 -5.94 -0.86 11.73
C TRP A 138 -6.45 -1.14 13.13
N SER A 139 -5.56 -1.62 14.00
CA SER A 139 -5.86 -1.86 15.40
C SER A 139 -5.88 -0.51 16.09
N ARG A 140 -6.48 -0.46 17.29
CA ARG A 140 -6.47 0.73 18.11
C ARG A 140 -5.65 0.47 19.35
N ASP A 141 -4.88 1.46 19.76
CA ASP A 141 -4.22 1.44 21.05
C ASP A 141 -5.22 1.74 22.20
N ALA A 142 -4.74 1.75 23.44
CA ALA A 142 -5.57 2.02 24.62
C ALA A 142 -6.25 3.40 24.62
N ARG A 143 -5.76 4.35 23.81
CA ARG A 143 -6.29 5.71 23.66
C ARG A 143 -7.31 5.80 22.52
N GLY A 144 -7.49 4.71 21.77
CA GLY A 144 -8.35 4.65 20.59
C GLY A 144 -7.69 5.18 19.32
N LEU A 145 -6.38 5.42 19.31
CA LEU A 145 -5.66 5.87 18.11
C LEU A 145 -5.36 4.66 17.24
N LEU A 146 -5.47 4.82 15.91
CA LEU A 146 -5.03 3.76 15.00
C LEU A 146 -3.57 3.43 15.26
N ALA A 147 -3.22 2.16 15.39
CA ALA A 147 -1.87 1.63 15.55
C ALA A 147 -1.40 1.06 14.19
N THR A 148 -0.66 1.87 13.43
CA THR A 148 -0.12 1.47 12.14
C THR A 148 1.21 0.74 12.33
N GLU A 149 1.41 -0.33 11.57
CA GLU A 149 2.60 -1.19 11.63
C GLU A 149 3.11 -1.48 10.21
N VAL A 150 4.43 -1.37 10.03
CA VAL A 150 5.13 -1.85 8.84
C VAL A 150 6.10 -2.96 9.25
N ARG A 151 6.16 -4.01 8.44
CA ARG A 151 7.18 -5.07 8.54
C ARG A 151 8.06 -5.05 7.31
N MET A 152 9.38 -5.17 7.51
CA MET A 152 10.36 -5.11 6.43
C MET A 152 11.52 -6.06 6.66
N ALA A 153 12.29 -6.32 5.62
CA ALA A 153 13.54 -7.06 5.75
C ALA A 153 14.57 -6.28 6.60
N PRO A 154 15.40 -6.96 7.42
CA PRO A 154 16.45 -6.30 8.22
C PRO A 154 17.38 -5.41 7.39
N GLU A 155 17.68 -5.83 6.16
CA GLU A 155 18.55 -5.11 5.22
C GLU A 155 17.92 -3.78 4.81
N LEU A 156 16.61 -3.74 4.57
CA LEU A 156 15.89 -2.50 4.26
C LEU A 156 15.93 -1.56 5.47
N ARG A 157 15.66 -2.08 6.68
CA ARG A 157 15.71 -1.26 7.89
C ARG A 157 17.10 -0.65 8.09
N ALA A 158 18.16 -1.44 7.93
CA ALA A 158 19.53 -0.98 8.03
C ALA A 158 19.87 0.07 6.95
N TYR A 159 19.42 -0.14 5.72
CA TYR A 159 19.55 0.82 4.63
C TYR A 159 18.87 2.16 4.96
N LEU A 160 17.60 2.14 5.39
CA LEU A 160 16.84 3.34 5.73
C LEU A 160 17.45 4.11 6.90
N ALA A 161 18.05 3.41 7.86
CA ALA A 161 18.72 4.00 9.01
C ALA A 161 20.03 4.73 8.65
N GLN A 162 20.63 4.43 7.49
CA GLN A 162 21.90 5.03 7.06
C GLN A 162 21.73 6.06 5.94
N LYS A 163 20.69 5.91 5.12
CA LYS A 163 20.52 6.74 3.94
C LYS A 163 19.97 8.12 4.29
N PRO A 164 20.52 9.19 3.71
CA PRO A 164 19.92 10.52 3.80
C PRO A 164 18.48 10.48 3.29
N PRO A 165 17.55 11.20 3.94
CA PRO A 165 16.20 11.30 3.44
C PRO A 165 16.18 12.10 2.15
N ILE A 166 15.31 11.72 1.23
CA ILE A 166 14.93 12.59 0.11
C ILE A 166 13.59 13.22 0.49
N PRO A 167 13.61 14.45 1.05
CA PRO A 167 12.37 15.09 1.47
C PRO A 167 11.45 15.34 0.27
N PRO A 168 10.12 15.34 0.47
CA PRO A 168 9.20 15.88 -0.53
C PRO A 168 9.55 17.34 -0.83
N ALA A 169 9.28 17.77 -2.08
CA ALA A 169 9.50 19.15 -2.49
C ALA A 169 8.77 20.09 -1.53
N PHE A 170 7.50 19.78 -1.22
CA PHE A 170 6.72 20.42 -0.16
C PHE A 170 5.66 19.45 0.38
N PRO A 171 5.37 19.46 1.70
CA PRO A 171 6.11 20.17 2.74
C PRO A 171 7.41 19.43 3.13
N SER A 172 8.55 20.11 3.08
CA SER A 172 9.84 19.52 3.49
C SER A 172 9.82 19.29 5.00
N ILE A 173 9.72 18.04 5.44
CA ILE A 173 9.88 17.66 6.86
C ILE A 173 11.34 17.88 7.23
N SER A 174 11.66 19.13 7.55
CA SER A 174 13.01 19.63 7.82
C SER A 174 13.40 19.17 9.22
N GLY A 175 14.05 18.01 9.31
CA GLY A 175 14.52 17.50 10.58
C GLY A 175 14.88 16.02 10.59
N ALA A 176 14.40 15.25 9.61
CA ALA A 176 14.87 13.88 9.44
C ALA A 176 16.34 13.88 9.01
N ARG A 177 17.16 13.07 9.68
CA ARG A 177 18.56 12.82 9.33
C ARG A 177 18.73 11.57 8.47
N THR A 178 17.75 10.67 8.55
CA THR A 178 17.75 9.40 7.84
C THR A 178 16.41 9.17 7.15
N ALA A 179 16.39 8.32 6.11
CA ALA A 179 15.16 7.92 5.45
C ALA A 179 14.19 7.19 6.40
N LEU A 180 14.74 6.48 7.40
CA LEU A 180 13.96 5.85 8.46
C LEU A 180 13.27 6.88 9.37
N GLU A 181 13.99 7.92 9.80
CA GLU A 181 13.40 9.01 10.57
C GLU A 181 12.32 9.74 9.77
N LEU A 182 12.56 9.99 8.47
CA LEU A 182 11.54 10.60 7.60
C LEU A 182 10.28 9.73 7.53
N LEU A 183 10.43 8.40 7.35
CA LEU A 183 9.31 7.47 7.35
C LEU A 183 8.51 7.51 8.66
N GLN A 184 9.20 7.61 9.80
CA GLN A 184 8.55 7.75 11.11
C GLN A 184 7.78 9.06 11.25
N LEU A 185 8.39 10.18 10.85
CA LEU A 185 7.76 11.51 10.94
C LEU A 185 6.52 11.61 10.06
N GLU A 186 6.56 11.07 8.84
CA GLU A 186 5.42 11.08 7.91
C GLU A 186 4.24 10.24 8.40
N ASN A 187 4.49 9.17 9.17
CA ASN A 187 3.46 8.26 9.67
C ASN A 187 3.05 8.51 11.14
N ALA A 188 3.67 9.50 11.80
CA ALA A 188 3.31 9.85 13.17
C ALA A 188 1.87 10.41 13.24
N GLN A 189 1.50 11.36 12.35
CA GLN A 189 0.16 11.94 12.13
C GLN A 189 -0.88 11.68 13.27
N PRO A 190 -0.66 12.26 14.47
CA PRO A 190 -1.50 12.03 15.64
C PRO A 190 -2.99 12.36 15.46
N VAL A 191 -3.31 13.47 14.81
CA VAL A 191 -4.69 13.94 14.61
C VAL A 191 -5.41 13.05 13.61
N GLU A 192 -4.83 12.76 12.45
CA GLU A 192 -5.45 11.85 11.47
C GLU A 192 -5.74 10.46 12.07
N ARG A 193 -4.77 9.92 12.82
CA ARG A 193 -4.90 8.61 13.47
C ARG A 193 -5.93 8.61 14.59
N THR A 194 -6.11 9.75 15.26
CA THR A 194 -7.16 9.92 16.27
C THR A 194 -8.53 10.01 15.61
N ILE A 195 -8.69 10.85 14.58
CA ILE A 195 -9.96 11.01 13.85
C ILE A 195 -10.41 9.66 13.30
N ARG A 196 -9.55 8.94 12.60
CA ARG A 196 -9.89 7.62 12.03
C ARG A 196 -10.05 6.56 13.11
N GLY A 197 -9.26 6.61 14.17
CA GLY A 197 -9.40 5.68 15.31
C GLY A 197 -10.74 5.83 16.02
N TRP A 198 -11.19 7.06 16.23
CA TRP A 198 -12.42 7.36 16.95
C TRP A 198 -13.69 7.28 16.09
N SER A 199 -13.57 7.32 14.76
CA SER A 199 -14.70 7.15 13.83
C SER A 199 -14.80 5.74 13.22
N SER A 200 -13.75 4.92 13.30
CA SER A 200 -13.76 3.57 12.75
C SER A 200 -14.56 2.61 13.63
N GLN A 201 -15.41 1.80 12.99
CA GLN A 201 -16.03 0.63 13.61
C GLN A 201 -15.12 -0.59 13.46
N ASP A 202 -15.31 -1.60 14.31
CA ASP A 202 -14.71 -2.90 14.06
C ASP A 202 -15.30 -3.48 12.77
N VAL A 203 -14.42 -3.92 11.88
CA VAL A 203 -14.84 -4.42 10.58
C VAL A 203 -15.04 -5.92 10.65
N ALA A 204 -16.24 -6.36 10.24
CA ALA A 204 -16.53 -7.78 10.07
C ALA A 204 -15.65 -8.36 8.94
N PHE A 205 -15.06 -9.52 9.18
CA PHE A 205 -14.24 -10.24 8.20
C PHE A 205 -14.84 -11.62 7.91
N PRO A 206 -15.96 -11.68 7.16
CA PRO A 206 -16.64 -12.95 6.91
C PRO A 206 -15.82 -13.83 5.95
N LEU A 207 -15.61 -15.08 6.34
CA LEU A 207 -14.91 -16.11 5.57
C LEU A 207 -15.89 -17.12 5.00
N ALA A 208 -15.58 -17.64 3.82
CA ALA A 208 -16.10 -18.93 3.35
C ALA A 208 -15.03 -19.99 3.61
N VAL A 209 -15.46 -21.14 4.12
CA VAL A 209 -14.59 -22.18 4.66
C VAL A 209 -14.98 -23.51 4.03
N ASP A 210 -13.99 -24.33 3.66
CA ASP A 210 -14.20 -25.74 3.35
C ASP A 210 -14.40 -26.51 4.67
N PRO A 211 -15.58 -27.10 4.93
CA PRO A 211 -15.81 -27.82 6.18
C PRO A 211 -14.95 -29.07 6.33
N ASP A 212 -14.46 -29.65 5.22
CA ASP A 212 -13.61 -30.85 5.24
C ASP A 212 -12.11 -30.49 5.36
N ASP A 213 -11.72 -29.29 4.95
CA ASP A 213 -10.38 -28.71 5.14
C ASP A 213 -10.47 -27.25 5.60
N PRO A 214 -10.72 -26.99 6.90
CA PRO A 214 -10.97 -25.65 7.42
C PRO A 214 -9.83 -24.65 7.17
N ALA A 215 -8.61 -25.13 6.95
CA ALA A 215 -7.47 -24.28 6.58
C ALA A 215 -7.65 -23.62 5.21
N GLN A 216 -8.48 -24.20 4.33
CA GLN A 216 -8.93 -23.58 3.08
C GLN A 216 -10.07 -22.61 3.37
N SER A 217 -9.70 -21.38 3.70
CA SER A 217 -10.64 -20.29 3.90
C SER A 217 -10.25 -19.05 3.09
N TRP A 218 -11.28 -18.32 2.66
CA TRP A 218 -11.14 -17.12 1.85
C TRP A 218 -12.20 -16.08 2.24
N PRO A 219 -11.92 -14.77 2.12
CA PRO A 219 -12.93 -13.74 2.38
C PRO A 219 -14.14 -13.91 1.46
N GLN A 220 -15.36 -13.87 2.01
CA GLN A 220 -16.57 -14.11 1.22
C GLN A 220 -16.71 -13.10 0.06
N ARG A 221 -16.35 -11.84 0.33
CA ARG A 221 -16.44 -10.78 -0.68
C ARG A 221 -15.45 -10.98 -1.82
N PHE A 222 -14.28 -11.55 -1.53
CA PHE A 222 -13.30 -11.93 -2.55
C PHE A 222 -13.88 -12.99 -3.50
N ILE A 223 -14.43 -14.08 -2.96
CA ILE A 223 -15.04 -15.15 -3.76
C ILE A 223 -16.23 -14.61 -4.55
N ALA A 224 -17.10 -13.80 -3.93
CA ALA A 224 -18.24 -13.21 -4.60
C ALA A 224 -17.82 -12.36 -5.80
N ASN A 225 -16.78 -11.52 -5.64
CA ASN A 225 -16.23 -10.71 -6.71
C ASN A 225 -15.64 -11.58 -7.83
N ARG A 226 -14.91 -12.65 -7.46
CA ARG A 226 -14.33 -13.62 -8.42
C ARG A 226 -15.39 -14.36 -9.23
N LEU A 227 -16.48 -14.79 -8.58
CA LEU A 227 -17.57 -15.49 -9.26
C LEU A 227 -18.43 -14.56 -10.12
N ALA A 228 -18.48 -13.27 -9.80
CA ALA A 228 -19.21 -12.26 -10.55
C ALA A 228 -18.43 -11.69 -11.75
N GLU A 229 -17.12 -11.85 -11.79
CA GLU A 229 -16.27 -11.32 -12.86
C GLU A 229 -16.60 -11.99 -14.21
N PRO A 230 -16.85 -11.21 -15.28
CA PRO A 230 -17.15 -11.76 -16.58
C PRO A 230 -15.94 -12.54 -17.10
N ARG A 231 -16.17 -13.83 -17.22
CA ARG A 231 -15.31 -14.85 -17.78
C ARG A 231 -14.90 -14.51 -19.23
N PRO A 232 -13.66 -14.07 -19.50
CA PRO A 232 -13.26 -13.57 -20.81
C PRO A 232 -12.89 -14.72 -21.77
N TRP A 233 -13.78 -15.70 -21.96
CA TRP A 233 -13.49 -16.94 -22.69
C TRP A 233 -13.10 -16.67 -24.14
N LEU A 234 -13.71 -15.65 -24.76
CA LEU A 234 -13.35 -15.25 -26.11
C LEU A 234 -11.89 -14.77 -26.17
N ALA A 235 -11.46 -13.95 -25.22
CA ALA A 235 -10.07 -13.49 -25.15
C ALA A 235 -9.11 -14.67 -24.87
N ALA A 236 -9.47 -15.58 -23.97
CA ALA A 236 -8.70 -16.78 -23.69
C ALA A 236 -8.56 -17.68 -24.95
N ILE A 237 -9.62 -17.87 -25.73
CA ILE A 237 -9.59 -18.65 -26.97
C ILE A 237 -8.72 -17.97 -28.03
N VAL A 238 -8.89 -16.65 -28.22
CA VAL A 238 -8.09 -15.88 -29.20
C VAL A 238 -6.61 -15.89 -28.82
N ALA A 239 -6.28 -15.63 -27.55
CA ALA A 239 -4.93 -15.71 -27.05
C ALA A 239 -4.37 -17.14 -27.19
N GLY A 240 -5.16 -18.16 -26.85
CA GLY A 240 -4.76 -19.56 -26.99
C GLY A 240 -4.44 -19.94 -28.44
N ALA A 241 -5.29 -19.55 -29.39
CA ALA A 241 -5.08 -19.79 -30.82
C ALA A 241 -3.83 -19.06 -31.34
N PHE A 242 -3.64 -17.79 -30.95
CA PHE A 242 -2.47 -17.00 -31.33
C PHE A 242 -1.18 -17.58 -30.73
N GLY A 243 -1.19 -17.90 -29.44
CA GLY A 243 -0.07 -18.51 -28.73
C GLY A 243 0.31 -19.86 -29.35
N LEU A 244 -0.66 -20.71 -29.69
CA LEU A 244 -0.42 -21.99 -30.36
C LEU A 244 0.17 -21.82 -31.77
N ALA A 245 -0.31 -20.83 -32.53
CA ALA A 245 0.17 -20.52 -33.87
C ALA A 245 1.63 -20.02 -33.87
N ILE A 246 2.10 -19.40 -32.79
CA ILE A 246 3.50 -18.95 -32.61
C ILE A 246 4.37 -20.08 -32.04
N TYR A 247 3.86 -20.78 -31.03
CA TYR A 247 4.57 -21.84 -30.30
C TYR A 247 4.89 -23.04 -31.21
N THR A 248 3.91 -23.49 -32.01
CA THR A 248 4.04 -24.72 -32.81
C THR A 248 5.16 -24.61 -33.85
N PRO A 249 5.25 -23.55 -34.68
CA PRO A 249 6.38 -23.37 -35.59
C PRO A 249 7.73 -23.36 -34.88
N GLY A 250 7.83 -22.71 -33.70
CA GLY A 250 9.06 -22.69 -32.90
C GLY A 250 9.50 -24.09 -32.49
N MET A 251 8.57 -24.92 -31.98
CA MET A 251 8.84 -26.30 -31.60
C MET A 251 9.20 -27.19 -32.80
N LEU A 252 8.47 -27.06 -33.91
CA LEU A 252 8.75 -27.82 -35.13
C LEU A 252 10.11 -27.46 -35.73
N LEU A 253 10.50 -26.18 -35.64
CA LEU A 253 11.81 -25.70 -36.08
C LEU A 253 12.93 -26.24 -35.18
N LEU A 254 12.75 -26.20 -33.86
CA LEU A 254 13.71 -26.70 -32.88
C LEU A 254 14.00 -28.20 -33.06
N PHE A 255 12.97 -28.99 -33.36
CA PHE A 255 13.04 -30.44 -33.49
C PHE A 255 12.98 -30.93 -34.96
N SER A 256 13.38 -30.08 -35.90
CA SER A 256 13.35 -30.34 -37.35
C SER A 256 14.20 -31.56 -37.78
N GLY A 257 15.18 -31.98 -36.98
CA GLY A 257 16.01 -33.17 -37.21
C GLY A 257 15.42 -34.49 -36.71
N LEU A 258 14.27 -34.48 -36.02
CA LEU A 258 13.64 -35.69 -35.47
C LEU A 258 12.56 -36.26 -36.41
N PRO A 259 12.23 -37.57 -36.27
CA PRO A 259 11.11 -38.18 -36.98
C PRO A 259 9.78 -37.42 -36.76
N PRO A 260 8.85 -37.42 -37.74
CA PRO A 260 7.63 -36.61 -37.67
C PRO A 260 6.80 -36.85 -36.40
N LEU A 261 6.61 -38.11 -36.00
CA LEU A 261 5.86 -38.46 -34.80
C LEU A 261 6.53 -37.91 -33.54
N THR A 262 7.84 -38.11 -33.39
CA THR A 262 8.62 -37.60 -32.25
C THR A 262 8.56 -36.08 -32.19
N ARG A 263 8.61 -35.39 -33.33
CA ARG A 263 8.51 -33.94 -33.41
C ARG A 263 7.15 -33.42 -32.93
N VAL A 264 6.07 -34.06 -33.34
CA VAL A 264 4.71 -33.72 -32.89
C VAL A 264 4.58 -33.98 -31.39
N LEU A 265 5.06 -35.12 -30.90
CA LEU A 265 5.04 -35.43 -29.47
C LEU A 265 5.80 -34.38 -28.64
N MET A 266 6.98 -33.96 -29.11
CA MET A 266 7.76 -32.91 -28.44
C MET A 266 7.05 -31.56 -28.44
N ALA A 267 6.23 -31.25 -29.44
CA ALA A 267 5.40 -30.03 -29.45
C ALA A 267 4.16 -30.15 -28.53
N VAL A 268 3.55 -31.33 -28.41
CA VAL A 268 2.29 -31.50 -27.65
C VAL A 268 2.54 -31.73 -26.16
N ILE A 269 3.55 -32.51 -25.78
CA ILE A 269 3.81 -32.87 -24.37
C ILE A 269 3.94 -31.64 -23.47
N PRO A 270 4.68 -30.56 -23.83
CA PRO A 270 4.75 -29.39 -22.99
C PRO A 270 3.40 -28.69 -22.84
N LEU A 271 2.52 -28.71 -23.85
CA LEU A 271 1.17 -28.16 -23.74
C LEU A 271 0.30 -28.91 -22.72
N LEU A 272 0.58 -30.19 -22.46
CA LEU A 272 -0.09 -30.94 -21.38
C LEU A 272 0.38 -30.48 -19.99
N ALA A 273 1.62 -30.01 -19.88
CA ALA A 273 2.19 -29.46 -18.65
C ALA A 273 1.83 -27.97 -18.44
N LEU A 274 1.01 -27.38 -19.30
CA LEU A 274 0.61 -25.97 -19.26
C LEU A 274 -0.06 -25.54 -17.96
N PRO A 275 -0.86 -26.38 -17.25
CA PRO A 275 -1.32 -26.04 -15.90
C PRO A 275 -0.17 -25.75 -14.93
N TRP A 276 0.94 -26.48 -15.06
CA TRP A 276 2.10 -26.35 -14.18
C TRP A 276 3.00 -25.18 -14.61
N TRP A 277 3.45 -25.14 -15.86
CA TRP A 277 4.34 -24.06 -16.27
C TRP A 277 3.60 -22.74 -16.54
N GLY A 278 2.29 -22.72 -16.78
CA GLY A 278 1.51 -21.48 -16.89
C GLY A 278 1.61 -20.63 -15.61
N GLU A 279 1.65 -21.28 -14.45
CA GLU A 279 1.83 -20.62 -13.15
C GLU A 279 3.31 -20.30 -12.86
N HIS A 280 4.22 -21.22 -13.20
CA HIS A 280 5.64 -21.11 -12.85
C HIS A 280 6.48 -20.31 -13.85
N LEU A 281 6.12 -20.29 -15.14
CA LEU A 281 6.89 -19.66 -16.21
C LEU A 281 6.95 -18.14 -16.04
N PRO A 282 5.85 -17.39 -15.80
CA PRO A 282 5.93 -15.96 -15.55
C PRO A 282 6.84 -15.65 -14.36
N ARG A 283 6.69 -16.40 -13.25
CA ARG A 283 7.52 -16.25 -12.04
C ARG A 283 8.99 -16.57 -12.30
N SER A 284 9.28 -17.53 -13.19
CA SER A 284 10.65 -17.94 -13.52
C SER A 284 11.30 -16.96 -14.51
N ILE A 285 10.55 -16.46 -15.50
CA ILE A 285 11.01 -15.40 -16.41
C ILE A 285 11.35 -14.14 -15.61
N ALA A 286 10.52 -13.78 -14.62
CA ALA A 286 10.80 -12.66 -13.73
C ALA A 286 12.12 -12.80 -12.93
N LYS A 287 12.59 -14.03 -12.71
CA LYS A 287 13.90 -14.30 -12.07
C LYS A 287 15.08 -14.23 -13.05
N LEU A 288 14.84 -14.43 -14.35
CA LEU A 288 15.89 -14.46 -15.38
C LEU A 288 16.29 -13.06 -15.84
N ASN A 289 15.34 -12.12 -15.87
CA ASN A 289 15.60 -10.70 -16.12
C ASN A 289 14.59 -9.88 -15.33
N GLU A 290 15.06 -9.14 -14.32
CA GLU A 290 14.20 -8.41 -13.39
C GLU A 290 13.39 -7.31 -14.07
N ASP A 291 13.95 -6.62 -15.08
CA ASP A 291 13.28 -5.53 -15.80
C ASP A 291 12.13 -6.08 -16.65
N PHE A 292 12.33 -7.24 -17.26
CA PHE A 292 11.28 -7.95 -17.99
C PHE A 292 10.24 -8.56 -17.04
N GLY A 293 10.68 -8.96 -15.84
CA GLY A 293 9.83 -9.46 -14.77
C GLY A 293 8.84 -8.43 -14.25
N GLU A 294 9.28 -7.19 -14.00
CA GLU A 294 8.41 -6.10 -13.55
C GLU A 294 7.36 -5.75 -14.60
N VAL A 295 7.75 -5.67 -15.89
CA VAL A 295 6.80 -5.44 -17.00
C VAL A 295 5.77 -6.56 -17.09
N ILE A 296 6.19 -7.82 -16.96
CA ILE A 296 5.26 -8.96 -16.95
C ILE A 296 4.36 -8.94 -15.72
N GLU A 297 4.89 -8.61 -14.55
CA GLU A 297 4.12 -8.52 -13.30
C GLU A 297 3.06 -7.41 -13.37
N ASP A 298 3.41 -6.26 -13.94
CA ASP A 298 2.48 -5.16 -14.18
C ASP A 298 1.42 -5.53 -15.22
N MET A 299 1.82 -6.12 -16.37
CA MET A 299 0.88 -6.56 -17.41
C MET A 299 -0.08 -7.67 -16.91
N VAL A 300 0.43 -8.66 -16.18
CA VAL A 300 -0.40 -9.72 -15.58
C VAL A 300 -1.28 -9.14 -14.47
N GLY A 301 -0.78 -8.17 -13.72
CA GLY A 301 -1.53 -7.44 -12.71
C GLY A 301 -2.72 -6.64 -13.26
N ASP A 302 -2.57 -6.06 -14.44
CA ASP A 302 -3.65 -5.37 -15.14
C ASP A 302 -4.73 -6.34 -15.65
N ILE A 303 -4.33 -7.58 -15.98
CA ILE A 303 -5.21 -8.65 -16.46
C ILE A 303 -5.98 -9.29 -15.30
N ASP A 304 -5.35 -9.49 -14.14
CA ASP A 304 -5.99 -10.07 -12.95
C ASP A 304 -6.05 -9.05 -11.80
N ARG A 305 -6.96 -8.07 -11.93
CA ARG A 305 -7.19 -7.02 -10.92
C ARG A 305 -7.63 -7.57 -9.56
N LEU A 306 -8.19 -8.77 -9.53
CA LEU A 306 -8.61 -9.48 -8.33
C LEU A 306 -7.57 -10.55 -7.88
N GLY A 307 -6.47 -10.71 -8.61
CA GLY A 307 -5.39 -11.69 -8.47
C GLY A 307 -4.56 -11.69 -7.21
N ARG A 308 -4.56 -10.56 -6.52
CA ARG A 308 -3.44 -10.25 -5.63
C ARG A 308 -3.68 -10.62 -4.18
N LEU A 309 -4.85 -11.16 -3.82
CA LEU A 309 -5.06 -11.69 -2.48
C LEU A 309 -4.43 -13.09 -2.37
N THR A 310 -3.41 -13.22 -1.54
CA THR A 310 -2.81 -14.51 -1.20
C THR A 310 -3.28 -14.96 0.17
N ALA A 311 -3.52 -16.26 0.33
CA ALA A 311 -3.89 -16.88 1.59
C ALA A 311 -2.82 -17.89 1.98
N THR A 312 -2.21 -17.73 3.15
CA THR A 312 -1.11 -18.58 3.65
C THR A 312 -1.29 -18.90 5.12
N ASP A 313 -0.43 -19.77 5.65
CA ASP A 313 -0.30 -19.91 7.10
C ASP A 313 0.31 -18.63 7.70
N PRO A 314 0.00 -18.29 8.98
CA PRO A 314 0.47 -17.05 9.61
C PRO A 314 1.98 -16.82 9.54
N GLY A 315 2.77 -17.88 9.73
CA GLY A 315 4.24 -17.81 9.68
C GLY A 315 4.82 -17.65 8.27
N GLU A 316 4.06 -17.97 7.24
CA GLU A 316 4.47 -17.87 5.83
C GLU A 316 3.99 -16.57 5.16
N ALA A 317 3.20 -15.77 5.87
CA ALA A 317 2.70 -14.51 5.36
C ALA A 317 3.86 -13.56 5.01
N LEU A 318 3.65 -12.70 4.03
CA LEU A 318 4.69 -11.80 3.54
C LEU A 318 5.21 -10.91 4.68
N MET A 319 6.52 -10.97 4.93
CA MET A 319 7.20 -10.28 6.03
C MET A 319 6.64 -10.61 7.43
N ALA A 320 6.03 -11.79 7.64
CA ALA A 320 5.54 -12.23 8.95
C ALA A 320 6.63 -12.14 10.03
N SER A 321 7.84 -12.63 9.72
CA SER A 321 9.04 -12.59 10.56
C SER A 321 9.94 -11.38 10.31
N GLY A 322 9.45 -10.35 9.61
CA GLY A 322 10.22 -9.15 9.30
C GLY A 322 10.45 -8.27 10.53
N GLU A 323 11.39 -7.34 10.40
CA GLU A 323 11.62 -6.27 11.36
C GLU A 323 10.37 -5.38 11.48
N ARG A 324 9.88 -5.24 12.71
CA ARG A 324 8.63 -4.53 13.00
C ARG A 324 8.91 -3.07 13.33
N ILE A 325 8.14 -2.18 12.70
CA ILE A 325 8.08 -0.75 13.03
C ILE A 325 6.63 -0.39 13.33
N VAL A 326 6.36 -0.13 14.60
CA VAL A 326 5.08 0.42 15.05
C VAL A 326 5.27 1.92 15.20
N PHE A 327 4.40 2.70 14.55
CA PHE A 327 4.45 4.15 14.65
C PHE A 327 3.64 4.56 15.87
N ASP A 328 4.25 5.19 16.88
CA ASP A 328 3.50 5.74 18.01
C ASP A 328 3.26 7.25 17.78
N PRO A 329 2.00 7.71 17.65
CA PRO A 329 1.69 9.10 17.36
C PRO A 329 2.03 10.07 18.51
N VAL A 330 2.24 9.59 19.74
CA VAL A 330 2.43 10.46 20.92
C VAL A 330 3.88 10.67 21.33
N VAL A 331 4.82 9.93 20.74
CA VAL A 331 6.25 10.07 21.07
C VAL A 331 6.86 11.21 20.26
N ALA A 332 8.20 11.29 20.22
CA ALA A 332 8.89 12.22 19.34
C ALA A 332 8.34 12.09 17.89
N PRO A 333 7.97 13.20 17.24
CA PRO A 333 8.32 14.58 17.60
C PRO A 333 7.28 15.30 18.49
N TYR A 334 6.10 14.72 18.71
CA TYR A 334 4.94 15.39 19.34
C TYR A 334 4.85 15.23 20.86
N ALA A 335 5.89 14.67 21.50
CA ALA A 335 5.89 14.39 22.94
C ALA A 335 5.61 15.61 23.82
N GLN A 336 5.98 16.82 23.37
CA GLN A 336 5.82 18.08 24.11
C GLN A 336 4.50 18.81 23.80
N THR A 337 3.70 18.29 22.86
CA THR A 337 2.44 18.89 22.41
C THR A 337 1.33 17.85 22.52
N PHE A 338 1.01 17.14 21.44
CA PHE A 338 -0.04 16.14 21.39
C PHE A 338 0.19 14.99 22.39
N GLY A 339 1.46 14.60 22.61
CA GLY A 339 1.83 13.55 23.55
C GLY A 339 1.60 13.87 25.03
N ARG A 340 1.33 15.14 25.37
CA ARG A 340 0.94 15.54 26.74
C ARG A 340 -0.54 15.27 27.03
N LEU A 341 -1.35 14.97 26.03
CA LEU A 341 -2.79 14.76 26.18
C LEU A 341 -3.07 13.38 26.77
N ALA A 342 -3.90 13.33 27.80
CA ALA A 342 -4.46 12.09 28.33
C ALA A 342 -5.68 11.70 27.50
N LEU A 343 -5.46 11.15 26.31
CA LEU A 343 -6.53 10.76 25.39
C LEU A 343 -7.22 9.46 25.84
N LYS A 344 -8.55 9.44 25.71
CA LYS A 344 -9.37 8.25 25.88
C LYS A 344 -10.35 8.17 24.72
N ALA A 345 -10.49 6.98 24.15
CA ALA A 345 -11.46 6.73 23.10
C ALA A 345 -12.88 7.07 23.58
N PRO A 346 -13.72 7.68 22.71
CA PRO A 346 -15.14 7.78 22.95
C PRO A 346 -15.76 6.40 23.24
N ALA A 347 -16.80 6.37 24.08
CA ALA A 347 -17.47 5.11 24.47
C ALA A 347 -18.13 4.38 23.28
N SER A 348 -18.48 5.13 22.24
CA SER A 348 -18.96 4.60 20.97
C SER A 348 -18.24 5.32 19.83
N PRO A 349 -17.95 4.63 18.70
CA PRO A 349 -17.37 5.29 17.54
C PRO A 349 -18.22 6.49 17.11
N ALA A 350 -17.56 7.60 16.77
CA ALA A 350 -18.22 8.78 16.22
C ALA A 350 -18.92 8.43 14.90
N ALA A 351 -20.06 9.05 14.60
CA ALA A 351 -20.83 8.77 13.40
C ALA A 351 -20.14 9.29 12.13
N SER A 352 -19.21 10.23 12.26
CA SER A 352 -18.43 10.77 11.16
C SER A 352 -17.02 11.17 11.59
N THR A 353 -16.14 11.39 10.60
CA THR A 353 -14.80 11.93 10.85
C THR A 353 -14.86 13.36 11.39
N ASP A 354 -15.83 14.17 10.96
CA ASP A 354 -16.06 15.53 11.49
C ASP A 354 -16.45 15.51 12.97
N GLU A 355 -17.30 14.58 13.39
CA GLU A 355 -17.71 14.40 14.78
C GLU A 355 -16.54 13.92 15.64
N ALA A 356 -15.75 12.96 15.15
CA ALA A 356 -14.53 12.51 15.82
C ALA A 356 -13.54 13.67 16.03
N PHE A 357 -13.38 14.53 15.03
CA PHE A 357 -12.48 15.68 15.15
C PHE A 357 -13.02 16.74 16.11
N GLY A 358 -14.33 17.00 16.10
CA GLY A 358 -15.00 17.85 17.09
C GLY A 358 -14.82 17.34 18.52
N ALA A 359 -14.95 16.03 18.73
CA ALA A 359 -14.69 15.40 20.02
C ALA A 359 -13.23 15.56 20.46
N LEU A 360 -12.28 15.42 19.54
CA LEU A 360 -10.85 15.64 19.82
C LEU A 360 -10.61 17.08 20.29
N HIS A 361 -11.17 18.08 19.61
CA HIS A 361 -11.06 19.47 20.04
C HIS A 361 -11.65 19.73 21.42
N ALA A 362 -12.80 19.12 21.73
CA ALA A 362 -13.41 19.25 23.06
C ALA A 362 -12.50 18.70 24.16
N VAL A 363 -11.88 17.54 23.94
CA VAL A 363 -10.91 16.92 24.87
C VAL A 363 -9.68 17.81 25.03
N VAL A 364 -9.11 18.28 23.91
CA VAL A 364 -7.92 19.15 23.90
C VAL A 364 -8.19 20.44 24.68
N ALA A 365 -9.31 21.11 24.39
CA ALA A 365 -9.66 22.35 25.06
C ALA A 365 -9.92 22.14 26.56
N ALA A 366 -10.62 21.07 26.94
CA ALA A 366 -10.87 20.75 28.34
C ALA A 366 -9.57 20.53 29.12
N GLN A 367 -8.62 19.76 28.59
CA GLN A 367 -7.36 19.48 29.26
C GLN A 367 -6.45 20.71 29.30
N ALA A 368 -6.28 21.41 28.18
CA ALA A 368 -5.35 22.53 28.11
C ALA A 368 -5.80 23.72 28.98
N ARG A 369 -7.11 23.91 29.20
CA ARG A 369 -7.62 24.92 30.14
C ARG A 369 -7.24 24.63 31.60
N THR A 370 -6.99 23.37 31.96
CA THR A 370 -6.50 23.01 33.31
C THR A 370 -4.99 23.19 33.49
N TRP A 371 -4.24 23.39 32.40
CA TRP A 371 -2.80 23.62 32.48
C TRP A 371 -2.48 25.00 33.03
N SER A 372 -1.26 25.18 33.54
CA SER A 372 -0.79 26.50 33.95
C SER A 372 -0.65 27.44 32.74
N ALA A 373 -0.64 28.76 32.97
CA ALA A 373 -0.36 29.73 31.90
C ALA A 373 1.01 29.46 31.24
N SER A 374 2.03 29.16 32.05
CA SER A 374 3.37 28.82 31.55
C SER A 374 3.35 27.56 30.68
N ASP A 375 2.58 26.54 31.04
CA ASP A 375 2.42 25.33 30.23
C ASP A 375 1.72 25.61 28.90
N ARG A 376 0.68 26.45 28.88
CA ARG A 376 -0.02 26.86 27.65
C ARG A 376 0.89 27.71 26.75
N GLN A 377 1.66 28.61 27.33
CA GLN A 377 2.67 29.38 26.60
C GLN A 377 3.70 28.44 25.94
N ALA A 378 4.25 27.49 26.71
CA ALA A 378 5.21 26.51 26.20
C ALA A 378 4.60 25.61 25.11
N LEU A 379 3.34 25.20 25.26
CA LEU A 379 2.59 24.47 24.24
C LEU A 379 2.56 25.24 22.92
N PHE A 380 2.11 26.50 22.91
CA PHE A 380 2.01 27.28 21.67
C PHE A 380 3.39 27.57 21.05
N ALA A 381 4.43 27.78 21.87
CA ALA A 381 5.80 27.89 21.38
C ALA A 381 6.27 26.60 20.69
N ASN A 382 6.01 25.44 21.29
CA ASN A 382 6.35 24.13 20.72
C ASN A 382 5.59 23.85 19.42
N LEU A 383 4.28 24.16 19.36
CA LEU A 383 3.48 24.01 18.14
C LEU A 383 3.96 24.93 17.01
N THR A 384 4.44 26.12 17.35
CA THR A 384 5.09 27.03 16.38
C THR A 384 6.37 26.41 15.81
N ALA A 385 7.24 25.87 16.68
CA ALA A 385 8.47 25.21 16.25
C ALA A 385 8.20 23.93 15.44
N GLU A 386 7.17 23.16 15.79
CA GLU A 386 6.71 22.00 15.02
C GLU A 386 6.26 22.41 13.62
N LYS A 387 5.42 23.45 13.50
CA LYS A 387 4.97 23.99 12.22
C LYS A 387 6.14 24.47 11.35
N GLN A 388 7.12 25.16 11.93
CA GLN A 388 8.34 25.61 11.23
C GLN A 388 9.20 24.44 10.71
N ARG A 389 9.08 23.27 11.36
CA ARG A 389 9.70 22.01 10.92
C ARG A 389 8.83 21.17 9.99
N SER A 390 7.71 21.73 9.54
CA SER A 390 6.70 21.06 8.71
C SER A 390 6.00 19.88 9.39
N LEU A 391 5.84 19.93 10.70
CA LEU A 391 5.07 18.98 11.51
C LEU A 391 3.70 19.59 11.85
N TYR A 392 2.80 19.60 10.86
CA TYR A 392 1.53 20.33 10.94
C TYR A 392 0.46 19.62 11.79
N ASP A 393 0.52 18.29 11.83
CA ASP A 393 -0.66 17.50 12.16
C ASP A 393 -1.15 17.71 13.60
N ALA A 394 -0.24 17.72 14.59
CA ALA A 394 -0.61 18.04 15.96
C ALA A 394 -1.24 19.44 16.11
N GLY A 395 -0.73 20.42 15.37
CA GLY A 395 -1.20 21.81 15.39
C GLY A 395 -2.70 21.93 15.09
N LEU A 396 -3.23 21.10 14.19
CA LEU A 396 -4.66 21.08 13.85
C LEU A 396 -5.54 21.02 15.09
N ALA A 397 -5.23 20.14 16.04
CA ALA A 397 -6.02 19.93 17.24
C ALA A 397 -6.10 21.16 18.17
N PHE A 398 -5.09 22.04 18.11
CA PHE A 398 -4.93 23.18 19.03
C PHE A 398 -5.31 24.54 18.42
N VAL A 399 -5.61 24.61 17.11
CA VAL A 399 -5.98 25.87 16.46
C VAL A 399 -7.18 26.57 17.15
N PRO A 400 -8.30 25.89 17.47
CA PRO A 400 -9.41 26.53 18.16
C PRO A 400 -9.03 27.07 19.54
N LEU A 401 -8.23 26.31 20.30
CA LEU A 401 -7.75 26.73 21.63
C LEU A 401 -6.87 27.98 21.53
N ALA A 402 -5.98 28.06 20.55
CA ALA A 402 -5.15 29.23 20.34
C ALA A 402 -6.00 30.46 19.95
N ALA A 403 -7.05 30.26 19.16
CA ALA A 403 -7.97 31.34 18.79
C ALA A 403 -8.73 31.88 20.01
N GLU A 404 -9.17 30.99 20.91
CA GLU A 404 -9.77 31.37 22.19
C GLU A 404 -8.79 32.17 23.05
N ALA A 405 -7.55 31.71 23.21
CA ALA A 405 -6.53 32.40 24.01
C ALA A 405 -6.22 33.81 23.49
N VAL A 406 -6.19 34.01 22.16
CA VAL A 406 -5.99 35.34 21.56
C VAL A 406 -7.17 36.28 21.82
N ALA A 407 -8.40 35.76 21.80
CA ALA A 407 -9.61 36.54 21.98
C ALA A 407 -9.97 36.80 23.46
N ALA A 408 -9.49 35.96 24.38
CA ALA A 408 -9.85 36.01 25.80
C ALA A 408 -9.29 37.27 26.51
N PRO A 409 -10.15 38.16 27.06
CA PRO A 409 -9.69 39.37 27.73
C PRO A 409 -8.80 39.10 28.97
N GLY A 410 -9.12 38.04 29.72
CA GLY A 410 -8.42 37.66 30.95
C GLY A 410 -7.24 36.70 30.79
N GLU A 411 -6.83 36.36 29.56
CA GLU A 411 -5.67 35.50 29.34
C GLU A 411 -4.37 36.25 29.65
N ASP A 412 -3.41 35.54 30.25
CA ASP A 412 -2.07 36.04 30.50
C ASP A 412 -1.38 36.53 29.21
N GLU A 413 -0.71 37.68 29.25
CA GLU A 413 -0.13 38.33 28.07
C GLU A 413 0.91 37.45 27.35
N PRO A 414 1.91 36.86 28.04
CA PRO A 414 2.81 35.86 27.44
C PRO A 414 2.09 34.72 26.72
N THR A 415 1.04 34.17 27.35
CA THR A 415 0.25 33.07 26.75
C THR A 415 -0.47 33.53 25.47
N ARG A 416 -1.09 34.72 25.51
CA ARG A 416 -1.78 35.35 24.37
C ARG A 416 -0.83 35.62 23.20
N LEU A 417 0.37 36.13 23.49
CA LEU A 417 1.40 36.39 22.49
C LEU A 417 1.90 35.09 21.83
N ALA A 418 2.13 34.04 22.63
CA ALA A 418 2.53 32.73 22.10
C ALA A 418 1.43 32.11 21.23
N ALA A 419 0.16 32.18 21.65
CA ALA A 419 -0.98 31.72 20.85
C ALA A 419 -1.10 32.48 19.53
N ARG A 420 -0.92 33.81 19.55
CA ARG A 420 -0.90 34.64 18.34
C ARG A 420 0.25 34.27 17.41
N ALA A 421 1.46 34.04 17.94
CA ALA A 421 2.61 33.63 17.14
C ALA A 421 2.34 32.28 16.45
N PHE A 422 1.81 31.31 17.19
CA PHE A 422 1.40 30.02 16.62
C PHE A 422 0.36 30.18 15.50
N LEU A 423 -0.71 30.94 15.71
CA LEU A 423 -1.74 31.14 14.68
C LEU A 423 -1.21 31.89 13.45
N SER A 424 -0.32 32.86 13.64
CA SER A 424 0.32 33.58 12.54
C SER A 424 1.17 32.64 11.69
N GLU A 425 1.96 31.78 12.33
CA GLU A 425 2.77 30.76 11.67
C GLU A 425 1.88 29.67 11.03
N TRP A 426 0.77 29.31 11.66
CA TRP A 426 -0.20 28.31 11.16
C TRP A 426 -0.76 28.67 9.79
N VAL A 427 -1.09 29.95 9.58
CA VAL A 427 -1.63 30.46 8.31
C VAL A 427 -0.55 30.94 7.33
N THR A 428 0.74 30.79 7.70
CA THR A 428 1.88 31.15 6.84
C THR A 428 2.35 29.93 6.05
N GLN A 429 2.68 30.15 4.77
CA GLN A 429 3.13 29.08 3.86
C GLN A 429 4.41 28.42 4.35
N PRO A 430 4.55 27.08 4.21
CA PRO A 430 3.55 26.13 3.70
C PRO A 430 2.36 25.95 4.66
N VAL A 431 1.13 25.99 4.13
CA VAL A 431 -0.10 25.78 4.91
C VAL A 431 -0.72 24.41 4.61
N LEU A 432 -1.32 23.79 5.62
CA LEU A 432 -2.10 22.57 5.45
C LEU A 432 -3.52 22.92 4.99
N GLU A 433 -3.71 23.08 3.68
CA GLU A 433 -5.02 23.40 3.13
C GLU A 433 -5.98 22.21 3.25
N PRO A 434 -7.21 22.38 3.77
CA PRO A 434 -8.19 21.31 3.79
C PRO A 434 -8.53 20.86 2.37
N HIS A 435 -8.42 19.57 2.09
CA HIS A 435 -8.78 18.98 0.82
C HIS A 435 -10.07 18.16 0.94
N PRO A 436 -10.97 18.12 -0.07
CA PRO A 436 -12.25 17.39 0.02
C PRO A 436 -12.13 15.87 0.26
N GLY A 437 -10.94 15.30 0.06
CA GLY A 437 -10.66 13.89 0.37
C GLY A 437 -10.20 13.64 1.80
N ASP A 438 -9.88 14.69 2.56
CA ASP A 438 -9.34 14.58 3.92
C ASP A 438 -10.42 14.17 4.92
N ALA A 439 -10.01 13.48 5.97
CA ALA A 439 -10.87 13.24 7.11
C ALA A 439 -11.24 14.56 7.81
N ALA A 440 -12.52 14.69 8.19
CA ALA A 440 -13.05 15.87 8.85
C ALA A 440 -12.93 17.18 8.04
N PHE A 441 -13.07 17.11 6.71
CA PHE A 441 -12.96 18.26 5.82
C PHE A 441 -13.86 19.43 6.24
N ALA A 442 -15.12 19.18 6.59
CA ALA A 442 -16.05 20.24 6.94
C ALA A 442 -15.63 20.96 8.24
N THR A 443 -15.22 20.21 9.26
CA THR A 443 -14.68 20.75 10.50
C THR A 443 -13.38 21.53 10.25
N ARG A 444 -12.47 21.03 9.41
CA ARG A 444 -11.24 21.76 9.04
C ARG A 444 -11.54 23.11 8.37
N VAL A 445 -12.47 23.14 7.42
CA VAL A 445 -12.92 24.40 6.79
C VAL A 445 -13.53 25.32 7.83
N ALA A 446 -14.37 24.81 8.74
CA ALA A 446 -15.00 25.59 9.80
C ALA A 446 -13.98 26.24 10.75
N ILE A 447 -12.86 25.57 11.05
CA ILE A 447 -11.75 26.13 11.85
C ILE A 447 -11.16 27.36 11.16
N TYR A 448 -10.81 27.25 9.87
CA TYR A 448 -10.29 28.41 9.12
C TYR A 448 -11.32 29.53 9.01
N ARG A 449 -12.61 29.22 8.82
CA ARG A 449 -13.70 30.21 8.85
C ARG A 449 -13.81 30.90 10.21
N ALA A 450 -13.62 30.19 11.31
CA ALA A 450 -13.62 30.79 12.64
C ALA A 450 -12.43 31.76 12.82
N LEU A 451 -11.25 31.41 12.31
CA LEU A 451 -10.06 32.28 12.34
C LEU A 451 -10.23 33.59 11.55
N GLN A 452 -11.12 33.64 10.56
CA GLN A 452 -11.47 34.89 9.84
C GLN A 452 -12.03 35.98 10.76
N ARG A 453 -12.56 35.59 11.94
CA ARG A 453 -13.08 36.52 12.94
C ARG A 453 -12.01 37.01 13.92
N SER A 454 -10.76 36.59 13.74
CA SER A 454 -9.64 37.02 14.58
C SER A 454 -9.46 38.55 14.50
N PRO A 455 -9.19 39.24 15.62
CA PRO A 455 -8.91 40.68 15.62
C PRO A 455 -7.53 41.00 15.00
N VAL A 456 -6.75 39.99 14.60
CA VAL A 456 -5.40 40.14 14.05
C VAL A 456 -5.46 39.91 12.53
N PRO A 457 -5.29 40.96 11.69
CA PRO A 457 -5.46 40.85 10.24
C PRO A 457 -4.54 39.83 9.54
N VAL A 458 -3.31 39.67 10.04
CA VAL A 458 -2.35 38.67 9.51
C VAL A 458 -2.80 37.22 9.74
N ILE A 459 -3.75 36.98 10.65
CA ILE A 459 -4.39 35.68 10.85
C ILE A 459 -5.70 35.60 10.06
N ALA A 460 -6.55 36.63 10.18
CA ALA A 460 -7.89 36.63 9.62
C ALA A 460 -7.91 36.54 8.09
N ASN A 461 -7.08 37.35 7.40
CA ASN A 461 -7.12 37.42 5.93
C ASN A 461 -6.62 36.13 5.26
N PRO A 462 -5.47 35.54 5.65
CA PRO A 462 -5.02 34.28 5.05
C PRO A 462 -5.95 33.11 5.36
N ALA A 463 -6.51 33.02 6.58
CA ALA A 463 -7.52 32.01 6.92
C ALA A 463 -8.79 32.17 6.06
N GLY A 464 -9.15 33.43 5.77
CA GLY A 464 -10.01 33.89 4.66
C GLY A 464 -9.87 33.04 3.41
N TRP A 465 -8.75 33.28 2.74
CA TRP A 465 -8.43 32.72 1.45
C TRP A 465 -8.27 31.20 1.46
N ILE A 466 -7.71 30.62 2.53
CA ILE A 466 -7.56 29.15 2.66
C ILE A 466 -8.94 28.48 2.68
N ALA A 467 -9.87 28.97 3.48
CA ALA A 467 -11.22 28.40 3.56
C ALA A 467 -12.00 28.55 2.24
N ASP A 468 -11.84 29.70 1.56
CA ASP A 468 -12.46 29.94 0.25
C ASP A 468 -11.93 28.98 -0.82
N ARG A 469 -10.60 28.82 -0.93
CA ARG A 469 -9.97 27.87 -1.86
C ARG A 469 -10.42 26.43 -1.62
N ALA A 470 -10.43 25.99 -0.36
CA ALA A 470 -10.88 24.65 0.02
C ALA A 470 -12.35 24.41 -0.41
N THR A 471 -13.22 25.41 -0.19
CA THR A 471 -14.64 25.34 -0.57
C THR A 471 -14.83 25.37 -2.08
N GLU A 472 -13.98 26.08 -2.83
CA GLU A 472 -14.03 26.08 -4.30
C GLU A 472 -13.57 24.73 -4.87
N ALA A 473 -12.52 24.14 -4.29
CA ALA A 473 -12.01 22.84 -4.71
C ALA A 473 -13.05 21.72 -4.55
N SER A 474 -13.89 21.77 -3.50
CA SER A 474 -14.95 20.77 -3.32
C SER A 474 -16.06 20.83 -4.37
N LYS A 475 -16.27 21.98 -5.02
CA LYS A 475 -17.29 22.15 -6.08
C LYS A 475 -16.84 21.62 -7.45
N LYS A 476 -15.54 21.36 -7.63
CA LYS A 476 -14.96 20.90 -8.91
C LYS A 476 -14.94 19.36 -9.01
N ARG A 477 -15.34 18.65 -7.96
CA ARG A 477 -15.62 17.21 -7.96
C ARG A 477 -17.11 16.98 -8.08
#